data_AF-A0A455SXE3-F1
#
_entry.id   AF-A0A455SXE3-F1
#
_cell.length_a   1.000
_cell.length_b   1.000
_cell.length_c   1.000
_cell.angle_alpha   90.00
_cell.angle_beta   90.00
_cell.angle_gamma   90.00
#
_symmetry.space_group_name_H-M   'P 1'
#
loop_
_entity.id
_entity.type
_entity.pdbx_description
1 polymer ?
#
loop_
_entity_poly.entity_id
_entity_poly.type
_entity_poly.pdbx_seq_one_letter_code
_entity_poly.pdbx_strand_id
1 'polypeptide(L)'
;MRRRGERDRSRPQRGQILMDSTPARPSLLTPLGGRFFFALTQYPSLWAAGASLWGIWDAREIQRMAAPMKAVSRFSEAWLDARSPLAQIKQLQAPVLILHGAHESTSTVQEVQSVKEQLTGLGRVCDVHVFADAGHGLPQETQACCERLLCFLRQSC
;
A
#
# COMPACT_ATOMS: atom_id res chain seq x y z
N MET A 1 37.30 66.78 -3.47
CA MET A 1 36.20 66.35 -2.56
C MET A 1 35.71 64.96 -2.99
N ARG A 2 35.61 64.01 -2.04
CA ARG A 2 34.91 62.69 -2.04
C ARG A 2 35.43 61.62 -3.04
N ARG A 3 36.36 60.72 -2.64
CA ARG A 3 36.26 59.41 -1.93
C ARG A 3 35.52 58.27 -2.67
N ARG A 4 36.29 57.18 -2.90
CA ARG A 4 35.90 55.85 -3.38
C ARG A 4 34.73 55.27 -2.57
N GLY A 5 33.75 54.69 -3.26
CA GLY A 5 32.72 53.84 -2.66
C GLY A 5 33.01 52.37 -2.96
N GLU A 6 33.48 51.65 -1.94
CA GLU A 6 33.59 50.19 -1.91
C GLU A 6 32.22 49.53 -2.06
N ARG A 7 32.16 48.48 -2.89
CA ARG A 7 31.01 47.57 -2.94
C ARG A 7 31.07 46.66 -1.72
N ASP A 8 30.10 46.84 -0.85
CA ASP A 8 29.83 46.01 0.33
C ASP A 8 29.67 44.53 -0.04
N ARG A 9 30.55 43.67 0.52
CA ARG A 9 30.61 42.21 0.30
C ARG A 9 29.94 41.42 1.43
N SER A 10 28.88 41.93 2.04
CA SER A 10 28.24 41.30 3.21
C SER A 10 26.84 40.71 2.95
N ARG A 11 26.57 40.17 1.75
CA ARG A 11 25.37 39.33 1.52
C ARG A 11 25.75 37.85 1.54
N PRO A 12 25.23 37.04 2.48
CA PRO A 12 25.43 35.60 2.43
C PRO A 12 24.77 35.06 1.15
N GLN A 13 25.55 34.33 0.34
CA GLN A 13 25.01 33.57 -0.77
C GLN A 13 23.97 32.59 -0.20
N ARG A 14 22.73 32.66 -0.71
CA ARG A 14 21.67 31.70 -0.39
C ARG A 14 22.27 30.30 -0.51
N GLY A 15 22.34 29.59 0.61
CA GLY A 15 22.77 28.20 0.66
C GLY A 15 22.02 27.43 -0.41
N GLN A 16 22.77 26.84 -1.34
CA GLN A 16 22.23 25.78 -2.17
C GLN A 16 21.85 24.66 -1.20
N ILE A 17 20.55 24.53 -0.95
CA ILE A 17 19.99 23.29 -0.44
C ILE A 17 20.39 22.26 -1.50
N LEU A 18 21.35 21.41 -1.15
CA LEU A 18 21.61 20.19 -1.89
C LEU A 18 20.34 19.36 -1.74
N MET A 19 19.39 19.56 -2.65
CA MET A 19 18.28 18.66 -2.81
C MET A 19 18.89 17.34 -3.23
N ASP A 20 18.86 16.36 -2.32
CA ASP A 20 19.04 14.96 -2.67
C ASP A 20 18.09 14.68 -3.83
N SER A 21 18.66 14.54 -5.02
CA SER A 21 17.96 14.45 -6.29
C SER A 21 17.44 13.04 -6.57
N THR A 22 17.49 12.16 -5.56
CA THR A 22 16.77 10.90 -5.58
C THR A 22 15.29 11.19 -5.31
N PRO A 23 14.38 11.05 -6.29
CA PRO A 23 12.96 11.23 -6.01
C PRO A 23 12.54 10.25 -4.92
N ALA A 24 12.00 10.76 -3.81
CA ALA A 24 11.46 9.93 -2.75
C ALA A 24 10.43 8.97 -3.36
N ARG A 25 10.61 7.67 -3.14
CA ARG A 25 9.68 6.65 -3.65
C ARG A 25 8.31 6.89 -2.99
N PRO A 26 7.21 6.94 -3.77
CA PRO A 26 5.88 7.14 -3.20
C PRO A 26 5.44 5.95 -2.35
N SER A 27 4.64 6.24 -1.33
CA SER A 27 3.89 5.24 -0.57
C SER A 27 2.49 5.07 -1.16
N LEU A 28 1.95 3.86 -1.15
CA LEU A 28 0.61 3.57 -1.65
C LEU A 28 -0.35 3.18 -0.51
N LEU A 29 -1.40 3.96 -0.31
CA LEU A 29 -2.51 3.66 0.58
C LEU A 29 -3.77 3.41 -0.23
N THR A 30 -4.46 2.29 -0.02
CA THR A 30 -5.72 2.02 -0.74
C THR A 30 -6.85 1.58 0.20
N PRO A 31 -8.04 2.23 0.14
CA PRO A 31 -9.21 1.89 0.95
C PRO A 31 -10.03 0.70 0.38
N LEU A 32 -9.56 0.01 -0.65
CA LEU A 32 -10.19 -1.20 -1.21
C LEU A 32 -9.09 -2.21 -1.54
N GLY A 33 -8.41 -2.67 -0.48
CA GLY A 33 -7.03 -3.12 -0.41
C GLY A 33 -6.57 -4.33 -1.24
N GLY A 34 -7.35 -4.80 -2.21
CA GLY A 34 -6.98 -5.89 -3.12
C GLY A 34 -6.61 -5.44 -4.54
N ARG A 35 -7.40 -4.51 -5.09
CA ARG A 35 -7.31 -4.13 -6.51
C ARG A 35 -6.04 -3.34 -6.85
N PHE A 36 -5.33 -2.85 -5.83
CA PHE A 36 -4.09 -2.08 -5.98
C PHE A 36 -2.84 -2.79 -5.47
N PHE A 37 -2.96 -3.98 -4.85
CA PHE A 37 -1.79 -4.87 -4.73
C PHE A 37 -1.21 -5.20 -6.11
N PHE A 38 -2.07 -5.19 -7.14
CA PHE A 38 -1.66 -5.22 -8.55
C PHE A 38 -0.63 -4.13 -8.90
N ALA A 39 -0.76 -2.90 -8.37
CA ALA A 39 0.23 -1.86 -8.65
C ALA A 39 1.57 -2.14 -7.95
N LEU A 40 1.54 -2.69 -6.73
CA LEU A 40 2.72 -3.11 -5.97
C LEU A 40 3.43 -4.30 -6.61
N THR A 41 2.70 -5.22 -7.25
CA THR A 41 3.27 -6.38 -7.93
C THR A 41 3.75 -6.06 -9.35
N GLN A 42 3.04 -5.21 -10.10
CA GLN A 42 3.40 -4.85 -11.48
C GLN A 42 4.54 -3.84 -11.57
N TYR A 43 4.70 -2.97 -10.57
CA TYR A 43 5.75 -1.96 -10.52
C TYR A 43 6.53 -2.00 -9.19
N PRO A 44 7.14 -3.14 -8.84
CA PRO A 44 7.58 -3.41 -7.47
C PRO A 44 8.75 -2.54 -7.00
N SER A 45 9.51 -1.96 -7.92
CA SER A 45 10.64 -1.08 -7.61
C SER A 45 10.24 0.38 -7.36
N LEU A 46 9.00 0.78 -7.66
CA LEU A 46 8.57 2.18 -7.55
C LEU A 46 8.18 2.57 -6.11
N TRP A 47 7.75 1.62 -5.30
CA TRP A 47 7.06 1.90 -4.04
C TRP A 47 8.02 1.85 -2.85
N ALA A 48 7.86 2.79 -1.91
CA ALA A 48 8.57 2.75 -0.62
C ALA A 48 7.88 1.79 0.35
N ALA A 49 6.53 1.79 0.36
CA ALA A 49 5.71 0.95 1.21
C ALA A 49 4.28 0.85 0.63
N GLY A 50 3.53 -0.18 1.05
CA GLY A 50 2.13 -0.35 0.71
C GLY A 50 1.25 -0.65 1.93
N ALA A 51 0.00 -0.22 1.89
CA ALA A 51 -1.00 -0.60 2.89
C ALA A 51 -2.32 -1.05 2.26
N SER A 52 -2.86 -2.15 2.78
CA SER A 52 -4.15 -2.72 2.43
C SER A 52 -5.10 -2.62 3.61
N LEU A 53 -6.29 -2.07 3.36
CA LEU A 53 -7.39 -2.00 4.30
C LEU A 53 -8.53 -2.84 3.72
N TRP A 54 -8.93 -3.91 4.43
CA TRP A 54 -9.97 -4.88 4.04
C TRP A 54 -9.85 -5.33 2.57
N GLY A 55 -8.66 -5.84 2.21
CA GLY A 55 -8.33 -6.17 0.83
C GLY A 55 -9.00 -7.43 0.29
N ILE A 56 -9.19 -7.46 -1.03
CA ILE A 56 -9.64 -8.62 -1.80
C ILE A 56 -8.41 -9.37 -2.33
N TRP A 57 -8.22 -10.62 -1.92
CA TRP A 57 -7.03 -11.41 -2.29
C TRP A 57 -7.23 -12.35 -3.48
N ASP A 58 -8.50 -12.63 -3.80
CA ASP A 58 -8.95 -13.41 -4.94
C ASP A 58 -9.84 -12.54 -5.85
N ALA A 59 -9.41 -12.35 -7.10
CA ALA A 59 -10.14 -11.51 -8.06
C ALA A 59 -11.51 -12.08 -8.44
N ARG A 60 -11.79 -13.37 -8.18
CA ARG A 60 -13.11 -13.99 -8.37
C ARG A 60 -14.17 -13.38 -7.45
N GLU A 61 -13.78 -12.86 -6.30
CA GLU A 61 -14.72 -12.18 -5.40
C GLU A 61 -15.35 -10.95 -6.03
N ILE A 62 -14.65 -10.28 -6.95
CA ILE A 62 -15.21 -9.16 -7.72
C ILE A 62 -16.43 -9.60 -8.53
N GLN A 63 -16.39 -10.79 -9.12
CA GLN A 63 -17.52 -11.35 -9.85
C GLN A 63 -18.66 -11.73 -8.92
N ARG A 64 -18.36 -12.36 -7.78
CA ARG A 64 -19.38 -12.71 -6.78
C ARG A 64 -20.12 -11.48 -6.27
N MET A 65 -19.38 -10.40 -5.95
CA MET A 65 -19.97 -9.13 -5.53
C MET A 65 -20.83 -8.47 -6.63
N ALA A 66 -20.48 -8.68 -7.90
CA ALA A 66 -21.22 -8.12 -9.04
C ALA A 66 -22.43 -8.96 -9.47
N ALA A 67 -22.52 -10.23 -9.05
CA ALA A 67 -23.58 -11.16 -9.45
C ALA A 67 -25.01 -10.66 -9.12
N PRO A 68 -25.29 -10.07 -7.94
CA PRO A 68 -26.61 -9.51 -7.63
C PRO A 68 -27.05 -8.40 -8.58
N MET A 69 -26.10 -7.69 -9.19
CA MET A 69 -26.35 -6.59 -10.13
C MET A 69 -26.67 -7.11 -11.55
N LYS A 70 -26.72 -8.43 -11.76
CA LYS A 70 -26.84 -9.08 -13.07
C LYS A 70 -25.81 -8.59 -14.09
N ALA A 71 -24.67 -8.08 -13.59
CA ALA A 71 -23.57 -7.70 -14.43
C ALA A 71 -22.90 -8.97 -14.96
N VAL A 72 -22.93 -9.18 -16.27
CA VAL A 72 -22.18 -10.27 -16.90
C VAL A 72 -20.70 -9.93 -16.78
N SER A 73 -19.96 -10.71 -15.99
CA SER A 73 -18.50 -10.61 -16.01
C SER A 73 -18.00 -10.99 -17.40
N ARG A 74 -17.20 -10.10 -18.01
CA ARG A 74 -16.56 -10.37 -19.31
C ARG A 74 -15.24 -11.13 -19.18
N PHE A 75 -14.82 -11.46 -17.95
CA PHE A 75 -13.53 -12.08 -17.67
C PHE A 75 -13.69 -13.56 -17.37
N SER A 76 -12.87 -14.40 -18.01
CA SER A 76 -12.81 -15.82 -17.70
C SER A 76 -12.23 -16.06 -16.30
N GLU A 77 -12.55 -17.20 -15.69
CA GLU A 77 -11.97 -17.59 -14.39
C GLU A 77 -10.44 -17.64 -14.43
N ALA A 78 -9.87 -18.21 -15.49
CA ALA A 78 -8.42 -18.27 -15.69
C ALA A 78 -7.79 -16.87 -15.76
N TRP A 79 -8.47 -15.90 -16.37
CA TRP A 79 -7.99 -14.52 -16.40
C TRP A 79 -7.99 -13.89 -15.02
N LEU A 80 -9.04 -14.11 -14.22
CA LEU A 80 -9.10 -13.60 -12.85
C LEU A 80 -8.09 -14.25 -11.94
N ASP A 81 -7.91 -15.57 -12.04
CA ASP A 81 -6.96 -16.31 -11.23
C ASP A 81 -5.54 -15.76 -11.45
N ALA A 82 -5.16 -15.56 -12.72
CA ALA A 82 -3.89 -14.92 -13.10
C ALA A 82 -3.73 -13.45 -12.63
N ARG A 83 -4.84 -12.78 -12.30
CA ARG A 83 -4.87 -11.38 -11.81
C ARG A 83 -5.18 -11.26 -10.33
N SER A 84 -5.33 -12.37 -9.63
CA SER A 84 -5.53 -12.37 -8.18
C SER A 84 -4.23 -11.93 -7.49
N PRO A 85 -4.30 -11.03 -6.49
CA PRO A 85 -3.13 -10.61 -5.73
C PRO A 85 -2.30 -11.78 -5.18
N LEU A 86 -2.95 -12.84 -4.70
CA LEU A 86 -2.28 -14.06 -4.23
C LEU A 86 -1.39 -14.71 -5.30
N ALA A 87 -1.84 -14.75 -6.55
CA ALA A 87 -1.07 -15.35 -7.64
C ALA A 87 0.19 -14.54 -7.99
N GLN A 88 0.20 -13.24 -7.68
CA GLN A 88 1.27 -12.32 -8.03
C GLN A 88 2.13 -11.90 -6.84
N ILE A 89 1.81 -12.36 -5.63
CA ILE A 89 2.35 -11.84 -4.37
C ILE A 89 3.87 -11.91 -4.29
N LYS A 90 4.48 -12.90 -4.95
CA LYS A 90 5.94 -13.10 -5.00
C LYS A 90 6.69 -11.97 -5.71
N GLN A 91 6.01 -11.17 -6.53
CA GLN A 91 6.61 -10.03 -7.25
C GLN A 91 6.78 -8.80 -6.35
N LEU A 92 6.07 -8.75 -5.23
CA LEU A 92 6.05 -7.62 -4.32
C LEU A 92 7.40 -7.47 -3.59
N GLN A 93 7.92 -6.25 -3.55
CA GLN A 93 9.23 -5.94 -2.96
C GLN A 93 9.17 -4.97 -1.78
N ALA A 94 8.25 -4.00 -1.81
CA ALA A 94 8.10 -3.00 -0.76
C ALA A 94 7.54 -3.63 0.53
N PRO A 95 7.86 -3.09 1.73
CA PRO A 95 7.16 -3.41 2.95
C PRO A 95 5.64 -3.21 2.81
N VAL A 96 4.86 -4.13 3.38
CA VAL A 96 3.39 -4.00 3.38
C VAL A 96 2.74 -4.16 4.75
N LEU A 97 1.73 -3.33 5.00
CA LEU A 97 0.81 -3.46 6.12
C LEU A 97 -0.56 -3.92 5.62
N ILE A 98 -1.16 -4.90 6.28
CA ILE A 98 -2.51 -5.36 6.03
C ILE A 98 -3.34 -5.18 7.30
N LEU A 99 -4.43 -4.43 7.19
CA LEU A 99 -5.43 -4.23 8.23
C LEU A 99 -6.71 -4.93 7.81
N HIS A 100 -7.12 -5.93 8.60
CA HIS A 100 -8.19 -6.86 8.22
C HIS A 100 -9.20 -7.05 9.35
N GLY A 101 -10.47 -7.25 9.01
CA GLY A 101 -11.51 -7.63 9.98
C GLY A 101 -11.68 -9.15 10.04
N ALA A 102 -11.83 -9.73 11.22
CA ALA A 102 -12.06 -11.18 11.34
C ALA A 102 -13.40 -11.64 10.72
N HIS A 103 -14.37 -10.72 10.60
CA HIS A 103 -15.68 -10.94 9.99
C HIS A 103 -15.78 -10.34 8.57
N GLU A 104 -14.65 -10.10 7.91
CA GLU A 104 -14.62 -9.63 6.53
C GLU A 104 -15.34 -10.62 5.60
N SER A 105 -16.27 -10.13 4.78
CA SER A 105 -17.10 -10.96 3.91
C SER A 105 -16.43 -11.30 2.58
N THR A 106 -15.42 -10.53 2.16
CA THR A 106 -14.79 -10.65 0.85
C THR A 106 -13.46 -11.39 0.88
N SER A 107 -12.92 -11.68 2.06
CA SER A 107 -11.65 -12.38 2.24
C SER A 107 -11.52 -12.90 3.67
N THR A 108 -10.96 -14.10 3.78
CA THR A 108 -10.75 -14.82 5.04
C THR A 108 -9.48 -14.38 5.76
N VAL A 109 -9.43 -14.63 7.06
CA VAL A 109 -8.20 -14.42 7.87
C VAL A 109 -7.08 -15.32 7.36
N GLN A 110 -7.40 -16.55 6.95
CA GLN A 110 -6.44 -17.53 6.43
C GLN A 110 -5.75 -17.04 5.16
N GLU A 111 -6.49 -16.41 4.23
CA GLU A 111 -5.89 -15.81 3.03
C GLU A 111 -4.88 -14.72 3.39
N VAL A 112 -5.21 -13.85 4.33
CA VAL A 112 -4.32 -12.77 4.76
C VAL A 112 -3.07 -13.32 5.48
N GLN A 113 -3.23 -14.36 6.30
CA GLN A 113 -2.07 -15.02 6.93
C GLN A 113 -1.18 -15.71 5.89
N SER A 114 -1.76 -16.35 4.87
CA SER A 114 -1.01 -16.93 3.75
C SER A 114 -0.19 -15.89 3.00
N VAL A 115 -0.73 -14.67 2.80
CA VAL A 115 0.02 -13.55 2.22
C VAL A 115 1.25 -13.23 3.06
N LYS A 116 1.08 -13.10 4.38
CA LYS A 116 2.18 -12.84 5.31
C LYS A 116 3.24 -13.93 5.25
N GLU A 117 2.84 -15.19 5.30
CA GLU A 117 3.75 -16.34 5.24
C GLU A 117 4.56 -16.36 3.94
N GLN A 118 3.89 -16.11 2.80
CA GLN A 118 4.57 -16.07 1.50
C GLN A 118 5.57 -14.92 1.38
N LEU A 119 5.20 -13.73 1.85
CA LEU A 119 6.09 -12.55 1.80
C LEU A 119 7.25 -12.68 2.79
N THR A 120 6.98 -13.10 4.03
CA THR A 120 8.03 -13.29 5.03
C THR A 120 8.98 -14.42 4.66
N GLY A 121 8.48 -15.50 4.04
CA GLY A 121 9.31 -16.58 3.47
C GLY A 121 10.25 -16.11 2.35
N LEU A 122 9.94 -15.00 1.68
CA LEU A 122 10.81 -14.35 0.69
C LEU A 122 11.72 -13.27 1.31
N GLY A 123 11.75 -13.15 2.64
CA GLY A 123 12.50 -12.11 3.35
C GLY A 123 11.91 -10.70 3.21
N ARG A 124 10.62 -10.57 2.86
CA ARG A 124 9.93 -9.28 2.76
C ARG A 124 9.24 -8.92 4.08
N VAL A 125 9.13 -7.62 4.35
CA VAL A 125 8.40 -7.11 5.51
C VAL A 125 6.90 -7.14 5.20
N CYS A 126 6.15 -7.89 6.00
CA CYS A 126 4.69 -7.93 5.93
C CYS A 126 4.09 -7.96 7.33
N ASP A 127 3.44 -6.87 7.70
CA ASP A 127 2.70 -6.73 8.94
C ASP A 127 1.22 -6.98 8.68
N VAL A 128 0.60 -7.77 9.55
CA VAL A 128 -0.83 -8.06 9.51
C VAL A 128 -1.42 -7.75 10.87
N HIS A 129 -2.48 -6.95 10.88
CA HIS A 129 -3.32 -6.78 12.05
C HIS A 129 -4.75 -7.21 11.72
N VAL A 130 -5.28 -8.13 12.54
CA VAL A 130 -6.66 -8.61 12.44
C VAL A 130 -7.45 -8.05 13.61
N PHE A 131 -8.49 -7.29 13.31
CA PHE A 131 -9.45 -6.78 14.28
C PHE A 131 -10.51 -7.86 14.54
N ALA A 132 -10.56 -8.37 15.78
CA ALA A 132 -11.31 -9.59 16.13
C ALA A 132 -12.84 -9.46 15.93
N ASP A 133 -13.40 -8.29 16.17
CA ASP A 133 -14.85 -8.06 16.11
C ASP A 133 -15.27 -7.23 14.88
N ALA A 134 -14.32 -6.91 13.99
CA ALA A 134 -14.58 -6.03 12.86
C ALA A 134 -14.91 -6.81 11.57
N GLY A 135 -15.79 -6.22 10.77
CA GLY A 135 -16.14 -6.70 9.42
C GLY A 135 -15.69 -5.73 8.32
N HIS A 136 -16.43 -5.71 7.22
CA HIS A 136 -16.09 -4.91 6.04
C HIS A 136 -16.01 -3.41 6.32
N GLY A 137 -14.93 -2.78 5.83
CA GLY A 137 -14.71 -1.35 5.95
C GLY A 137 -14.18 -0.87 7.31
N LEU A 138 -14.01 -1.76 8.29
CA LEU A 138 -13.45 -1.45 9.62
C LEU A 138 -14.01 -0.16 10.28
N PRO A 139 -15.33 0.10 10.29
CA PRO A 139 -15.86 1.40 10.65
C PRO A 139 -15.57 1.80 12.11
N GLN A 140 -15.62 0.84 13.05
CA GLN A 140 -15.30 1.07 14.47
C GLN A 140 -13.80 1.24 14.72
N GLU A 141 -12.96 0.77 13.80
CA GLU A 141 -11.50 0.70 13.98
C GLU A 141 -10.76 1.83 13.25
N THR A 142 -11.49 2.83 12.75
CA THR A 142 -10.93 3.92 11.92
C THR A 142 -9.71 4.58 12.58
N GLN A 143 -9.81 4.94 13.87
CA GLN A 143 -8.70 5.58 14.58
C GLN A 143 -7.49 4.64 14.70
N ALA A 144 -7.71 3.39 15.13
CA ALA A 144 -6.65 2.39 15.26
C ALA A 144 -5.99 2.10 13.90
N CYS A 145 -6.76 2.08 12.81
CA CYS A 145 -6.24 1.93 11.45
C CYS A 145 -5.31 3.08 11.08
N CYS A 146 -5.73 4.33 11.31
CA CYS A 146 -4.92 5.52 11.05
C CYS A 146 -3.62 5.51 11.83
N GLU A 147 -3.66 5.21 13.14
CA GLU A 147 -2.47 5.18 13.99
C GLU A 147 -1.46 4.13 13.52
N ARG A 148 -1.90 2.90 13.26
CA ARG A 148 -1.05 1.81 12.76
C ARG A 148 -0.46 2.14 11.40
N LEU A 149 -1.28 2.66 10.49
CA LEU A 149 -0.86 3.05 9.16
C LEU A 149 0.23 4.14 9.22
N LEU A 150 0.00 5.21 9.99
CA LEU A 150 0.97 6.29 10.14
C LEU A 150 2.28 5.80 10.75
N CYS A 151 2.20 4.92 11.77
CA CYS A 151 3.37 4.32 12.38
C CYS A 151 4.19 3.52 11.35
N PHE A 152 3.52 2.64 10.60
CA PHE A 152 4.15 1.78 9.60
C PHE A 152 4.81 2.58 8.46
N LEU A 153 4.09 3.57 7.91
CA LEU A 153 4.62 4.39 6.82
C LEU A 153 5.84 5.21 7.25
N ARG A 154 5.88 5.69 8.50
CA ARG A 154 7.04 6.43 9.05
C ARG A 154 8.27 5.56 9.30
N GLN A 155 8.09 4.25 9.47
CA GLN A 155 9.20 3.30 9.64
C GLN A 155 9.75 2.82 8.29
N SER A 156 8.95 2.94 7.23
CA SER A 156 9.26 2.42 5.90
C SER A 156 9.73 3.49 4.90
N CYS A 157 9.69 4.76 5.28
CA CYS A 157 10.04 5.92 4.45
C CYS A 157 11.01 6.87 5.15
#